data_AF-A0A2W5GU02-F1
#
_entry.id   AF-A0A2W5GU02-F1
#
_cell.length_a   1.000
_cell.length_b   1.000
_cell.length_c   1.000
_cell.angle_alpha   90.00
_cell.angle_beta   90.00
_cell.angle_gamma   90.00
#
_symmetry.space_group_name_H-M   'P 1'
#
loop_
_entity.id
_entity.type
_entity.pdbx_description
1 polymer ?
#
loop_
_entity_poly.entity_id
_entity_poly.type
_entity_poly.pdbx_seq_one_letter_code
_entity_poly.pdbx_strand_id
1 'polypeptide(L)'
;MKTMLLLISILVLSSFKLVEKHTPIYYFCTSRTLSTNKDGKIIVLLTKIKKTEQGEDYIDMQTSKWSHFVNKKNVLKCTSDLNLYKDSLQAKDVFNKINREFSDTSKYQTTFVEL
;
A
#
# COMPACT_ATOMS: atom_id res chain seq x y z
N MET A 1 -4.34 8.79 -59.11
CA MET A 1 -3.58 8.62 -57.85
C MET A 1 -4.44 9.00 -56.62
N LYS A 2 -5.59 8.35 -56.41
CA LYS A 2 -6.49 8.64 -55.27
C LYS A 2 -6.55 7.51 -54.23
N THR A 3 -6.18 6.29 -54.62
CA THR A 3 -6.20 5.11 -53.75
C THR A 3 -4.98 4.98 -52.84
N MET A 4 -3.88 5.66 -53.14
CA MET A 4 -2.65 5.56 -52.32
C MET A 4 -2.74 6.36 -51.01
N LEU A 5 -3.51 7.45 -50.96
CA LEU A 5 -3.68 8.25 -49.74
C LEU A 5 -4.48 7.52 -48.65
N LEU A 6 -5.35 6.56 -49.05
CA LEU A 6 -6.21 5.83 -48.12
C LEU A 6 -5.43 4.78 -47.31
N LEU A 7 -4.37 4.19 -47.87
CA LEU A 7 -3.56 3.19 -47.17
C LEU A 7 -2.69 3.82 -46.06
N ILE A 8 -2.18 5.03 -46.30
CA ILE A 8 -1.29 5.71 -45.35
C ILE A 8 -2.06 6.12 -44.08
N SER A 9 -3.35 6.46 -44.22
CA SER A 9 -4.19 6.87 -43.09
C SER A 9 -4.56 5.71 -42.14
N ILE A 10 -4.66 4.48 -42.64
CA ILE A 10 -5.01 3.30 -41.82
C ILE A 10 -3.82 2.82 -40.96
N LEU A 11 -2.59 2.94 -41.47
CA LEU A 11 -1.38 2.54 -40.76
C LEU A 11 -1.10 3.42 -39.53
N VAL A 12 -1.43 4.71 -39.57
CA VAL A 12 -1.22 5.65 -38.44
C VAL A 12 -2.19 5.38 -37.27
N LEU A 13 -3.36 4.77 -37.50
CA LEU A 13 -4.27 4.40 -36.41
C LEU A 13 -3.86 3.11 -35.68
N SER A 14 -3.14 2.19 -36.34
CA SER A 14 -2.71 0.93 -35.72
C SER A 14 -1.56 1.06 -34.71
N SER A 15 -0.88 2.22 -34.68
CA SER A 15 0.23 2.50 -33.77
C SER A 15 -0.19 3.16 -32.46
N PHE A 16 -1.50 3.41 -32.24
CA PHE A 16 -2.01 3.75 -30.91
C PHE A 16 -1.98 2.50 -30.03
N LYS A 17 -0.81 2.27 -29.42
CA LYS A 17 -0.67 1.35 -28.30
C LYS A 17 -1.64 1.86 -27.22
N LEU A 18 -2.68 1.10 -26.93
CA LEU A 18 -3.60 1.41 -25.84
C LEU A 18 -2.76 1.34 -24.55
N VAL A 19 -2.29 2.49 -24.09
CA VAL A 19 -1.57 2.57 -22.82
C VAL A 19 -2.64 2.38 -21.75
N GLU A 20 -2.75 1.15 -21.25
CA GLU A 20 -3.60 0.83 -20.12
C GLU A 20 -3.07 1.63 -18.93
N LYS A 21 -3.69 2.79 -18.68
CA LYS A 21 -3.26 3.69 -17.62
C LYS A 21 -3.71 3.09 -16.30
N HIS A 22 -2.86 2.25 -15.70
CA HIS A 22 -3.15 1.69 -14.39
C HIS A 22 -3.36 2.83 -13.40
N THR A 23 -4.53 2.82 -12.74
CA THR A 23 -4.85 3.82 -11.73
C THR A 23 -3.90 3.60 -10.55
N PRO A 24 -3.23 4.64 -10.05
CA PRO A 24 -2.31 4.48 -8.94
C PRO A 24 -3.03 4.01 -7.69
N ILE A 25 -2.40 3.09 -6.97
CA ILE A 25 -2.85 2.54 -5.70
C ILE A 25 -1.94 3.09 -4.61
N TYR A 26 -2.54 3.62 -3.56
CA TYR A 26 -1.86 4.12 -2.37
C TYR A 26 -2.10 3.14 -1.23
N TYR A 27 -1.04 2.75 -0.53
CA TYR A 27 -1.16 1.76 0.52
C TYR A 27 -0.18 1.95 1.67
N PHE A 28 -0.53 1.42 2.84
CA PHE A 28 0.37 1.29 3.97
C PHE A 28 -0.05 0.11 4.85
N CYS A 29 0.90 -0.44 5.58
CA CYS A 29 0.68 -1.58 6.46
C CYS A 29 0.63 -1.14 7.92
N THR A 30 -0.26 -1.76 8.68
CA THR A 30 -0.41 -1.57 10.13
C THR A 30 -0.52 -2.91 10.83
N SER A 31 0.11 -3.02 11.99
CA SER A 31 0.01 -4.19 12.86
C SER A 31 0.02 -3.75 14.31
N ARG A 32 -0.80 -4.40 15.14
CA ARG A 32 -0.77 -4.21 16.59
C ARG A 32 -0.70 -5.54 17.31
N THR A 33 0.07 -5.58 18.40
CA THR A 33 0.07 -6.71 19.33
C THR A 33 -1.28 -6.85 20.04
N LEU A 34 -1.68 -8.09 20.34
CA LEU A 34 -2.89 -8.35 21.12
C LEU A 34 -2.68 -8.24 22.63
N SER A 35 -1.42 -8.22 23.08
CA SER A 35 -1.04 -8.09 24.48
C SER A 35 0.06 -7.06 24.64
N THR A 36 0.16 -6.50 25.84
CA THR A 36 1.19 -5.53 26.18
C THR A 36 2.58 -6.16 26.24
N ASN A 37 3.61 -5.36 25.95
CA ASN A 37 5.01 -5.70 26.17
C ASN A 37 5.37 -5.66 27.67
N LYS A 38 6.65 -5.87 27.99
CA LYS A 38 7.15 -5.85 29.38
C LYS A 38 6.94 -4.51 30.09
N ASP A 39 6.84 -3.41 29.33
CA ASP A 39 6.60 -2.06 29.83
C ASP A 39 5.10 -1.72 29.91
N GLY A 40 4.22 -2.71 29.69
CA GLY A 40 2.76 -2.51 29.74
C GLY A 40 2.18 -1.82 28.51
N LYS A 41 2.93 -1.71 27.39
CA LYS A 41 2.50 -1.00 26.18
C LYS A 41 2.13 -1.93 25.04
N ILE A 42 1.15 -1.53 24.23
CA ILE A 42 0.83 -2.22 22.97
C ILE A 42 1.86 -1.80 21.91
N ILE A 43 2.56 -2.76 21.34
CA ILE A 43 3.47 -2.50 20.21
C ILE A 43 2.64 -2.35 18.95
N VAL A 44 2.91 -1.28 18.20
CA VAL A 44 2.31 -0.96 16.91
C VAL A 44 3.40 -0.82 15.86
N LEU A 45 3.25 -1.50 14.72
CA LEU A 45 4.15 -1.40 13.57
C LEU A 45 3.41 -0.71 12.42
N LEU A 46 4.00 0.36 11.87
CA LEU A 46 3.45 1.14 10.77
C LEU A 46 4.46 1.25 9.63
N THR A 47 4.01 1.24 8.38
CA THR A 47 4.83 1.71 7.25
C THR A 47 4.41 3.10 6.82
N LYS A 48 5.28 3.82 6.11
CA LYS A 48 4.87 5.04 5.37
C LYS A 48 3.88 4.68 4.25
N ILE A 49 3.10 5.67 3.80
CA ILE A 49 2.28 5.55 2.59
C ILE A 49 3.19 5.33 1.38
N LYS A 50 2.90 4.30 0.60
CA LYS A 50 3.55 3.97 -0.67
C LYS A 50 2.56 4.13 -1.83
N LYS A 51 3.07 4.37 -3.03
CA LYS A 51 2.31 4.47 -4.29
C LYS A 51 2.79 3.36 -5.23
N THR A 52 1.88 2.69 -5.92
CA THR A 52 2.19 1.71 -6.96
C THR A 52 1.19 1.77 -8.11
N GLU A 53 1.58 1.27 -9.28
CA GLU A 53 0.72 1.10 -10.46
C GLU A 53 0.67 -0.38 -10.90
N GLN A 54 1.24 -1.30 -10.11
CA GLN A 54 1.47 -2.71 -10.47
C GLN A 54 0.27 -3.66 -10.24
N GLY A 55 -0.92 -3.13 -9.91
CA GLY A 55 -2.14 -3.92 -9.79
C GLY A 55 -2.23 -4.83 -8.55
N GLU A 56 -3.18 -5.76 -8.57
CA GLU A 56 -3.58 -6.60 -7.43
C GLU A 56 -2.50 -7.62 -7.01
N ASP A 57 -1.86 -8.30 -7.97
CA ASP A 57 -0.79 -9.28 -7.69
C ASP A 57 0.36 -8.67 -6.88
N TYR A 58 0.72 -7.42 -7.17
CA TYR A 58 1.73 -6.72 -6.39
C TYR A 58 1.27 -6.47 -4.95
N ILE A 59 0.00 -6.08 -4.78
CA ILE A 59 -0.59 -5.82 -3.47
C ILE A 59 -0.65 -7.11 -2.63
N ASP A 60 -1.00 -8.24 -3.23
CA ASP A 60 -1.00 -9.54 -2.55
C ASP A 60 0.39 -9.96 -2.10
N MET A 61 1.40 -9.72 -2.96
CA MET A 61 2.80 -9.93 -2.59
C MET A 61 3.20 -9.04 -1.40
N GLN A 62 2.82 -7.75 -1.39
CA GLN A 62 3.13 -6.85 -0.28
C GLN A 62 2.43 -7.26 1.02
N THR A 63 1.17 -7.70 0.96
CA THR A 63 0.42 -8.25 2.09
C THR A 63 1.12 -9.47 2.67
N SER A 64 1.55 -10.40 1.80
CA SER A 64 2.25 -11.61 2.20
C SER A 64 3.60 -11.31 2.85
N LYS A 65 4.37 -10.37 2.27
CA LYS A 65 5.64 -9.90 2.85
C LYS A 65 5.43 -9.29 4.23
N TRP A 66 4.40 -8.46 4.39
CA TRP A 66 4.08 -7.85 5.68
C TRP A 66 3.68 -8.89 6.72
N SER A 67 2.75 -9.79 6.39
CA SER A 67 2.32 -10.87 7.27
C SER A 67 3.51 -11.74 7.71
N HIS A 68 4.39 -12.11 6.77
CA HIS A 68 5.59 -12.87 7.10
C HIS A 68 6.54 -12.10 8.03
N PHE A 69 6.78 -10.82 7.76
CA PHE A 69 7.62 -9.96 8.61
C PHE A 69 7.10 -9.90 10.05
N VAL A 70 5.79 -9.65 10.21
CA VAL A 70 5.14 -9.51 11.51
C VAL A 70 5.16 -10.83 12.28
N ASN A 71 4.85 -11.95 11.61
CA ASN A 71 4.85 -13.27 12.22
C ASN A 71 6.26 -13.74 12.61
N LYS A 72 7.27 -13.49 11.78
CA LYS A 72 8.67 -13.88 12.06
C LYS A 72 9.26 -13.12 13.25
N LYS A 73 8.82 -11.88 13.48
CA LYS A 73 9.26 -11.09 14.63
C LYS A 73 8.74 -11.64 15.98
N ASN A 74 7.91 -12.69 16.00
CA ASN A 74 7.33 -13.29 17.21
C ASN A 74 6.64 -12.25 18.12
N VAL A 75 6.17 -11.15 17.53
CA VAL A 75 5.46 -10.12 18.26
C VAL A 75 4.04 -10.63 18.47
N LEU A 76 3.83 -11.31 19.60
CA LEU A 76 2.56 -11.61 20.26
C LEU A 76 1.31 -11.40 19.38
N LYS A 77 0.97 -12.41 18.58
CA LYS A 77 -0.29 -12.51 17.81
C LYS A 77 -0.72 -11.19 17.13
N CYS A 78 0.18 -10.50 16.45
CA CYS A 78 -0.15 -9.23 15.82
C CYS A 78 -1.22 -9.35 14.71
N THR A 79 -2.04 -8.30 14.53
CA THR A 79 -2.81 -8.12 13.29
C THR A 79 -1.86 -7.85 12.11
N SER A 80 -2.32 -8.02 10.87
CA SER A 80 -1.54 -7.70 9.67
C SER A 80 -2.43 -7.02 8.64
N ASP A 81 -2.75 -5.77 8.92
CA ASP A 81 -3.73 -5.03 8.14
C ASP A 81 -3.01 -4.28 7.01
N LEU A 82 -3.48 -4.51 5.78
CA LEU A 82 -3.08 -3.75 4.62
C LEU A 82 -4.19 -2.74 4.29
N ASN A 83 -3.85 -1.46 4.25
CA ASN A 83 -4.78 -0.38 3.97
C ASN A 83 -4.56 0.10 2.52
N LEU A 84 -5.61 0.06 1.70
CA LEU A 84 -5.55 0.31 0.25
C LEU A 84 -6.52 1.41 -0.18
N TYR A 85 -6.04 2.34 -1.00
CA TYR A 85 -6.81 3.49 -1.47
C TYR A 85 -6.49 3.82 -2.92
N LYS A 86 -7.51 4.26 -3.66
CA LYS A 86 -7.34 4.80 -5.03
C LYS A 86 -7.00 6.29 -5.02
N ASP A 87 -7.20 6.97 -3.89
CA ASP A 87 -6.95 8.40 -3.72
C ASP A 87 -5.85 8.64 -2.67
N SER A 88 -4.85 9.44 -3.05
CA SER A 88 -3.77 9.90 -2.18
C SER A 88 -4.25 10.67 -0.95
N LEU A 89 -5.30 11.48 -1.08
CA LEU A 89 -5.81 12.31 0.02
C LEU A 89 -6.50 11.42 1.05
N GLN A 90 -7.33 10.48 0.58
CA GLN A 90 -7.95 9.47 1.44
C GLN A 90 -6.89 8.65 2.19
N ALA A 91 -5.85 8.18 1.48
CA ALA A 91 -4.76 7.43 2.11
C ALA A 91 -4.08 8.26 3.22
N LYS A 92 -3.82 9.54 2.95
CA LYS A 92 -3.19 10.47 3.90
C LYS A 92 -4.08 10.74 5.12
N ASP A 93 -5.36 10.95 4.92
CA ASP A 93 -6.31 11.24 5.99
C ASP A 93 -6.44 10.05 6.94
N VAL A 94 -6.59 8.84 6.39
CA VAL A 94 -6.66 7.63 7.22
C VAL A 94 -5.32 7.36 7.92
N PHE A 95 -4.20 7.50 7.21
CA PHE A 95 -2.87 7.35 7.81
C PHE A 95 -2.66 8.33 8.99
N ASN A 96 -3.03 9.60 8.83
CA ASN A 96 -2.92 10.60 9.89
C ASN A 96 -3.82 10.29 11.07
N LYS A 97 -5.03 9.78 10.81
CA LYS A 97 -5.96 9.34 11.86
C LYS A 97 -5.34 8.21 12.68
N ILE A 98 -4.79 7.19 12.02
CA ILE A 98 -4.12 6.05 12.69
C ILE A 98 -2.89 6.52 13.46
N ASN A 99 -2.06 7.38 12.85
CA ASN A 99 -0.87 7.91 13.52
C ASN A 99 -1.21 8.71 14.78
N ARG A 100 -2.33 9.45 14.76
CA ARG A 100 -2.86 10.15 15.94
C ARG A 100 -3.43 9.20 16.98
N GLU A 101 -4.11 8.13 16.57
CA GLU A 101 -4.60 7.09 17.50
C GLU A 101 -3.43 6.49 18.30
N PHE A 102 -2.31 6.22 17.63
CA PHE A 102 -1.14 5.59 18.23
C PHE A 102 -0.04 6.58 18.68
N SER A 103 -0.37 7.87 18.81
CA SER A 103 0.57 8.88 19.35
C SER A 103 0.61 8.92 20.87
N ASP A 104 -0.34 8.27 21.57
CA ASP A 104 -0.30 8.15 23.02
C ASP A 104 0.82 7.19 23.45
N THR A 105 1.98 7.75 23.76
CA THR A 105 3.19 7.00 24.13
C THR A 105 3.10 6.34 25.51
N SER A 106 2.10 6.67 26.32
CA SER A 106 1.83 5.97 27.58
C SER A 106 1.21 4.60 27.32
N LYS A 107 0.39 4.48 26.27
CA LYS A 107 -0.35 3.27 25.89
C LYS A 107 0.33 2.47 24.78
N TYR A 108 0.96 3.15 23.82
CA TYR A 108 1.51 2.54 22.61
C TYR A 108 3.02 2.72 22.49
N GLN A 109 3.67 1.71 21.89
CA GLN A 109 5.01 1.82 21.36
C GLN A 109 4.94 1.66 19.84
N THR A 110 4.99 2.79 19.13
CA THR A 110 4.87 2.82 17.67
C THR A 110 6.24 2.79 17.01
N THR A 111 6.43 1.88 16.05
CA THR A 111 7.68 1.75 15.27
C THR A 111 7.38 1.85 13.78
N PHE A 112 8.11 2.72 13.08
CA PHE A 112 8.08 2.77 11.63
C PHE A 112 8.98 1.69 11.03
N VAL A 113 8.42 0.92 10.10
CA VAL A 113 9.10 -0.16 9.39
C VAL A 113 9.24 0.21 7.92
N GLU A 114 10.42 -0.01 7.37
CA GLU A 114 10.67 0.06 5.94
C GLU A 114 10.70 -1.37 5.38
N LEU A 115 9.78 -1.65 4.44
CA LEU A 115 9.65 -2.90 3.68
C LEU A 115 10.27 -2.77 2.29
#